data_AF-A0A8S2Z250-F1
#
_entry.id   AF-A0A8S2Z250-F1
#
_cell.length_a   1.000
_cell.length_b   1.000
_cell.length_c   1.000
_cell.angle_alpha   90.00
_cell.angle_beta   90.00
_cell.angle_gamma   90.00
#
_symmetry.space_group_name_H-M   'P 1'
#
loop_
_entity.id
_entity.type
_entity.pdbx_description
1 polymer ?
#
loop_
_entity_poly.entity_id
_entity_poly.type
_entity_poly.pdbx_seq_one_letter_code
_entity_poly.pdbx_strand_id
1 'polypeptide(L)'
;MTENRFSVDYAKLGTSACKKCKTKIAKGEIRIAKVTPSPFSEGDTMKIYHHVACIFDTFLNARATTKIIESSTDLDGWLNIM
;
A
#
# COMPACT_ATOMS: atom_id res chain seq x y z
N MET A 1 14.15 12.35 5.18
CA MET A 1 13.40 11.83 4.02
C MET A 1 12.37 10.85 4.56
N THR A 2 11.10 11.02 4.23
CA THR A 2 10.03 10.15 4.71
C THR A 2 10.15 8.77 4.07
N GLU A 3 10.59 7.76 4.83
CA GLU A 3 10.68 6.38 4.35
C GLU A 3 9.28 5.80 4.12
N ASN A 4 8.74 6.01 2.92
CA ASN A 4 7.53 5.33 2.49
C ASN A 4 7.92 3.92 2.05
N ARG A 5 7.43 2.90 2.77
CA ARG A 5 7.60 1.49 2.40
C ARG A 5 6.31 0.94 1.83
N PHE A 6 6.40 -0.05 0.95
CA PHE A 6 5.24 -0.69 0.36
C PHE A 6 5.28 -2.18 0.69
N SER A 7 4.13 -2.74 1.04
CA SER A 7 3.97 -4.17 1.24
C SER A 7 2.85 -4.67 0.35
N VAL A 8 2.95 -5.91 -0.12
CA VAL A 8 1.92 -6.59 -0.90
C VAL A 8 1.51 -7.86 -0.18
N ASP A 9 0.20 -8.11 -0.08
CA ASP A 9 -0.35 -9.26 0.65
C ASP A 9 -1.72 -9.61 0.08
N TYR A 10 -2.10 -10.87 0.19
CA TYR A 10 -3.49 -11.29 -0.06
C TYR A 10 -4.35 -10.95 1.16
N ALA A 11 -5.52 -10.37 0.94
CA ALA A 11 -6.44 -10.04 2.01
C ALA A 11 -6.88 -11.30 2.79
N LYS A 12 -6.27 -11.54 3.96
CA LYS A 12 -6.56 -12.74 4.78
C LYS A 12 -7.97 -12.76 5.37
N LEU A 13 -8.49 -11.60 5.73
CA LEU A 13 -9.76 -11.43 6.46
C LEU A 13 -10.82 -10.66 5.68
N GLY A 14 -10.46 -9.96 4.59
CA GLY A 14 -11.39 -9.13 3.82
C GLY A 14 -11.93 -7.90 4.58
N THR A 15 -11.27 -7.48 5.66
CA THR A 15 -11.72 -6.39 6.55
C THR A 15 -11.13 -5.02 6.19
N SER A 16 -10.13 -4.98 5.30
CA SER A 16 -9.46 -3.74 4.94
C SER A 16 -10.26 -2.98 3.88
N ALA A 17 -10.40 -1.67 4.06
CA ALA A 17 -11.00 -0.78 3.08
C ALA A 17 -9.91 -0.07 2.27
N CYS A 18 -10.10 0.01 0.96
CA CYS A 18 -9.21 0.77 0.09
C CYS A 18 -9.35 2.26 0.39
N LYS A 19 -8.26 2.95 0.69
CA LYS A 19 -8.29 4.40 1.00
C LYS A 19 -8.74 5.28 -0.17
N LYS A 20 -8.59 4.80 -1.42
CA LYS A 20 -8.93 5.56 -2.63
C LYS A 20 -10.42 5.46 -2.98
N CYS A 21 -10.89 4.26 -3.33
CA CYS A 21 -12.29 4.05 -3.71
C CYS A 21 -13.23 3.88 -2.52
N LYS A 22 -12.69 3.76 -1.29
CA LYS A 22 -13.43 3.51 -0.03
C LYS A 22 -14.20 2.18 -0.01
N THR A 23 -14.01 1.32 -1.01
CA THR A 23 -14.59 -0.02 -1.08
C THR A 23 -13.79 -1.01 -0.23
N LYS A 24 -14.47 -2.01 0.33
CA LYS A 24 -13.84 -3.12 1.06
C LYS A 24 -13.08 -4.03 0.09
N ILE A 25 -11.92 -4.49 0.52
CA ILE A 25 -11.08 -5.46 -0.20
C ILE A 25 -11.53 -6.85 0.21
N ALA A 26 -11.97 -7.68 -0.75
CA ALA A 26 -12.48 -9.01 -0.48
C ALA A 26 -11.38 -9.96 0.05
N LYS A 27 -11.76 -10.97 0.82
CA LYS A 27 -10.81 -12.01 1.28
C LYS A 27 -10.26 -12.77 0.07
N GLY A 28 -8.95 -12.98 0.03
CA GLY A 28 -8.26 -13.65 -1.07
C GLY A 28 -7.87 -12.75 -2.23
N GLU A 29 -8.21 -11.46 -2.18
CA GLU A 29 -7.80 -10.49 -3.20
C GLU A 29 -6.45 -9.84 -2.89
N ILE A 30 -5.67 -9.55 -3.94
CA ILE A 30 -4.37 -8.88 -3.81
C ILE A 30 -4.59 -7.42 -3.41
N ARG A 31 -3.83 -6.96 -2.43
CA ARG A 31 -3.82 -5.57 -1.97
C ARG A 31 -2.40 -5.09 -1.69
N ILE A 32 -2.23 -3.78 -1.80
CA ILE A 32 -0.95 -3.12 -1.52
C ILE A 32 -1.15 -2.20 -0.31
N ALA A 33 -0.28 -2.35 0.69
CA ALA A 33 -0.22 -1.52 1.87
C ALA A 33 0.91 -0.50 1.71
N LYS A 34 0.56 0.79 1.73
CA LYS A 34 1.52 1.88 1.83
C LYS A 34 1.80 2.16 3.30
N VAL A 35 3.03 1.93 3.74
CA VAL A 35 3.51 2.23 5.08
C VAL A 35 4.09 3.63 5.06
N THR A 36 3.44 4.55 5.77
CA THR A 36 3.91 5.93 5.94
C THR A 36 4.10 6.23 7.42
N PRO A 37 5.12 7.01 7.81
CA PRO A 37 5.24 7.44 9.19
C PRO A 37 4.04 8.31 9.59
N SER A 38 3.56 8.12 10.81
CA SER A 38 2.47 8.88 11.37
C SER A 38 2.93 10.31 11.69
N PRO A 39 2.23 11.35 11.23
CA PRO A 39 2.59 12.73 11.56
C PRO A 39 2.29 13.11 13.02
N PHE A 40 1.57 12.25 13.77
CA PHE A 40 1.11 12.54 15.13
C PHE A 40 1.95 11.88 16.23
N SER A 41 2.66 10.79 15.93
CA SER A 41 3.42 10.03 16.91
C SER A 41 4.78 9.69 16.32
N GLU A 42 5.83 10.22 16.95
CA GLU A 42 7.21 10.00 16.53
C GLU A 42 7.57 8.51 16.74
N GLY A 43 7.78 7.79 15.64
CA GLY A 43 8.09 6.35 15.65
C GLY A 43 6.95 5.42 15.22
N ASP A 44 5.72 5.93 15.11
CA ASP A 44 4.57 5.12 14.66
C ASP A 44 4.44 5.10 13.14
N THR A 45 4.09 3.93 12.59
CA THR A 45 3.91 3.78 11.13
C THR A 45 2.47 3.36 10.82
N MET A 46 1.84 4.10 9.92
CA MET A 46 0.48 3.82 9.48
C MET A 46 0.51 3.00 8.18
N LYS A 47 -0.23 1.89 8.16
CA LYS A 47 -0.45 1.08 6.97
C LYS A 47 -1.74 1.49 6.28
N ILE A 48 -1.65 2.03 5.08
CA ILE A 48 -2.79 2.43 4.27
C ILE A 48 -2.99 1.38 3.17
N TYR A 49 -4.12 0.69 3.20
CA TYR A 49 -4.43 -0.35 2.23
C TYR A 49 -5.10 0.22 0.97
N HIS A 50 -4.71 -0.33 -0.17
CA HIS A 50 -5.26 -0.01 -1.47
C HIS A 50 -5.44 -1.27 -2.32
N HIS A 51 -6.43 -1.26 -3.21
CA HIS A 51 -6.45 -2.22 -4.32
C HIS A 51 -5.24 -1.98 -5.21
N VAL A 52 -4.79 -3.03 -5.90
CA VAL A 52 -3.69 -2.97 -6.87
C VAL A 52 -3.94 -1.87 -7.89
N ALA A 53 -5.08 -1.90 -8.59
CA ALA A 53 -5.42 -0.86 -9.57
C ALA A 53 -5.51 0.55 -8.95
N CYS A 54 -6.09 0.66 -7.75
CA CYS A 54 -6.27 1.95 -7.09
C CYS A 54 -4.93 2.63 -6.74
N ILE A 55 -3.94 1.86 -6.28
CA ILE A 55 -2.66 2.44 -5.89
C ILE A 55 -1.86 2.91 -7.10
N PHE A 56 -1.89 2.16 -8.21
CA PHE A 56 -1.28 2.61 -9.46
C PHE A 56 -1.93 3.89 -9.98
N ASP A 57 -3.26 3.99 -9.90
CA ASP A 57 -3.96 5.22 -10.28
C ASP A 57 -3.60 6.40 -9.37
N THR A 58 -3.24 6.17 -8.09
CA THR A 58 -2.68 7.25 -7.25
C THR A 58 -1.28 7.64 -7.67
N PHE A 59 -0.46 6.72 -8.18
CA PHE A 59 0.87 7.06 -8.70
C PHE A 59 0.80 7.88 -9.99
N LEU A 60 -0.17 7.60 -10.87
CA LEU A 60 -0.41 8.41 -12.07
C LEU A 60 -0.69 9.89 -11.76
N ASN A 61 -1.37 10.15 -10.64
CA ASN A 61 -1.71 11.49 -10.19
C ASN A 61 -0.73 12.06 -9.16
N ALA A 62 0.32 11.32 -8.80
CA ALA A 62 1.27 11.74 -7.78
C ALA A 62 2.33 12.66 -8.39
N ARG A 63 2.91 13.52 -7.54
CA ARG A 63 4.04 14.36 -7.94
C ARG A 63 5.25 13.47 -8.24
N ALA A 64 6.06 13.86 -9.22
CA ALA A 64 7.29 13.15 -9.62
C ALA A 64 8.28 12.89 -8.46
N THR A 65 8.18 13.66 -7.36
CA THR A 65 9.02 13.52 -6.17
C THR A 65 8.52 12.49 -5.17
N THR A 66 7.34 11.89 -5.39
CA THR A 66 6.82 10.85 -4.49
C THR A 66 7.43 9.50 -4.82
N LYS A 67 7.93 8.80 -3.79
CA LYS A 67 8.41 7.43 -3.96
C LYS A 67 7.28 6.55 -4.51
N ILE A 68 7.47 6.04 -5.72
CA ILE A 68 6.60 5.06 -6.37
C ILE A 68 7.21 3.67 -6.20
N ILE A 69 6.43 2.63 -6.53
CA ILE A 69 6.94 1.26 -6.58
C ILE A 69 7.60 1.07 -7.95
N GLU A 70 8.93 1.04 -7.99
CA GLU A 70 9.70 0.87 -9.24
C GLU A 70 10.12 -0.58 -9.47
N SER A 71 10.17 -1.39 -8.41
CA SER A 71 10.68 -2.76 -8.47
C SER A 71 9.96 -3.66 -7.47
N SER A 72 9.89 -4.96 -7.77
CA SER A 72 9.31 -5.97 -6.88
C SER A 72 10.08 -6.11 -5.56
N THR A 73 11.35 -5.71 -5.52
CA THR A 73 12.18 -5.68 -4.32
C THR A 73 11.78 -4.61 -3.32
N ASP A 74 11.05 -3.57 -3.76
CA ASP A 74 10.45 -2.56 -2.86
C ASP A 74 9.15 -3.04 -2.19
N LEU A 75 8.63 -4.19 -2.62
CA LEU A 75 7.38 -4.77 -2.12
C LEU A 75 7.67 -5.87 -1.10
N ASP A 76 7.54 -5.52 0.17
CA ASP A 76 7.59 -6.50 1.25
C ASP A 76 6.40 -7.46 1.15
N GLY A 77 6.67 -8.77 1.03
CA GLY A 77 5.64 -9.80 0.83
C GLY A 77 5.44 -10.26 -0.63
N TRP A 78 6.17 -9.72 -1.61
CA TRP A 78 6.08 -10.15 -3.02
C TRP A 78 6.32 -11.66 -3.21
N LEU A 79 7.29 -12.23 -2.47
CA LEU A 79 7.62 -13.66 -2.53
C LEU A 79 6.51 -14.56 -1.98
N ASN A 80 5.56 -14.06 -1.18
CA ASN A 80 4.42 -14.84 -0.71
C ASN A 80 3.29 -14.94 -1.74
N ILE A 81 3.44 -14.24 -2.87
CA ILE A 81 2.44 -14.15 -3.94
C ILE A 81 2.90 -14.90 -5.20
N MET A 82 4.19 -15.26 -5.26
CA MET A 82 4.81 -16.02 -6.35
C MET A 82 4.63 -17.53 -6.18
#